data_AF-A0A963JH05-F1
#
_entry.id   AF-A0A963JH05-F1
#
_cell.length_a   1.000
_cell.length_b   1.000
_cell.length_c   1.000
_cell.angle_alpha   90.00
_cell.angle_beta   90.00
_cell.angle_gamma   90.00
#
_symmetry.space_group_name_H-M   'P 1'
#
loop_
_entity.id
_entity.type
_entity.pdbx_description
1 polymer ?
#
loop_
_entity_poly.entity_id
_entity_poly.type
_entity_poly.pdbx_seq_one_letter_code
_entity_poly.pdbx_strand_id
1 'polypeptide(L)' 'GWPSGDDAADAAAMNAWIETEIRRLPAQYLWVHRRFKTRPPGELPLYGRRR' A
#
# COMPACT_ATOMS: atom_id res chain seq x y z
N GLY A 1 17.61 -11.86 -7.91
CA GLY A 1 16.35 -12.64 -7.98
C GLY A 1 15.52 -12.26 -6.78
N TRP A 2 14.20 -12.51 -6.81
CA TRP A 2 13.35 -12.34 -5.63
C TRP A 2 13.25 -13.67 -4.86
N PRO A 3 13.34 -13.68 -3.53
CA PRO A 3 13.66 -12.54 -2.65
C PRO A 3 15.14 -12.13 -2.76
N SER A 4 15.42 -10.83 -2.55
CA SER A 4 16.76 -10.23 -2.69
C SER A 4 17.56 -10.20 -1.38
N GLY A 5 16.91 -10.39 -0.23
CA GLY A 5 17.53 -10.29 1.09
C GLY A 5 17.53 -8.87 1.68
N ASP A 6 17.03 -7.89 0.94
CA ASP A 6 16.67 -6.56 1.43
C ASP A 6 15.15 -6.45 1.49
N ASP A 7 14.60 -6.47 2.71
CA ASP A 7 13.16 -6.43 2.95
C ASP A 7 12.51 -5.16 2.37
N ALA A 8 13.21 -4.02 2.38
CA ALA A 8 12.68 -2.77 1.86
C ALA A 8 12.63 -2.80 0.33
N ALA A 9 13.67 -3.32 -0.31
CA ALA A 9 13.71 -3.51 -1.77
C ALA A 9 12.65 -4.51 -2.24
N ASP A 10 12.49 -5.63 -1.55
CA ASP A 10 11.50 -6.65 -1.88
C ASP A 10 10.07 -6.13 -1.70
N ALA A 11 9.80 -5.39 -0.62
CA ALA A 11 8.51 -4.74 -0.40
C ALA A 11 8.20 -3.68 -1.46
N ALA A 12 9.19 -2.89 -1.88
CA ALA A 12 9.03 -1.89 -2.93
C ALA A 12 8.68 -2.55 -4.28
N ALA A 13 9.38 -3.64 -4.64
CA ALA A 13 9.09 -4.40 -5.86
C ALA A 13 7.67 -4.99 -5.85
N MET A 14 7.25 -5.57 -4.72
CA MET A 14 5.89 -6.09 -4.56
C MET A 14 4.82 -4.99 -4.67
N ASN A 15 5.03 -3.83 -4.03
CA ASN A 15 4.08 -2.72 -4.13
C ASN A 15 3.97 -2.17 -5.56
N ALA A 16 5.08 -2.05 -6.29
CA ALA A 16 5.07 -1.60 -7.69
C ALA A 16 4.29 -2.54 -8.61
N TRP A 17 4.40 -3.86 -8.37
CA TRP A 17 3.59 -4.85 -9.09
C TRP A 17 2.11 -4.70 -8.76
N ILE A 18 1.74 -4.58 -7.48
CA ILE A 18 0.35 -4.35 -7.05
C ILE A 18 -0.23 -3.09 -7.70
N GLU A 19 0.50 -1.98 -7.70
CA GLU A 19 0.07 -0.73 -8.33
C GLU A 19 -0.22 -0.90 -9.82
N THR A 20 0.62 -1.67 -10.52
CA THR A 20 0.44 -1.96 -11.94
C THR A 20 -0.88 -2.70 -12.18
N GLU A 21 -1.19 -3.71 -11.38
CA GLU A 21 -2.42 -4.49 -11.52
C GLU A 21 -3.67 -3.69 -11.11
N ILE A 22 -3.59 -2.84 -10.08
CA ILE A 22 -4.68 -1.93 -9.70
C ILE A 22 -5.02 -0.98 -10.84
N ARG A 23 -4.02 -0.43 -11.56
CA ARG A 23 -4.27 0.47 -12.69
C ARG A 23 -4.97 -0.23 -13.86
N ARG A 24 -4.76 -1.55 -14.03
CA ARG A 24 -5.44 -2.34 -15.08
C ARG A 24 -6.92 -2.55 -14.78
N LEU A 25 -7.27 -2.85 -13.52
CA LEU A 25 -8.63 -3.19 -13.11
C LEU A 25 -9.00 -2.53 -11.77
N PRO A 26 -9.14 -1.20 -11.70
CA PRO A 26 -9.29 -0.50 -10.43
C PRO A 26 -10.53 -0.93 -9.65
N ALA A 27 -11.63 -1.29 -10.31
CA ALA A 27 -12.85 -1.76 -9.66
C ALA A 27 -12.69 -3.06 -8.88
N GLN A 28 -11.68 -3.88 -9.18
CA GLN A 28 -11.41 -5.15 -8.49
C GLN A 28 -10.60 -4.98 -7.21
N TYR A 29 -10.01 -3.80 -6.98
CA TYR A 29 -9.24 -3.56 -5.77
C TYR A 29 -10.15 -3.32 -4.56
N LEU A 30 -9.77 -3.87 -3.40
CA LEU A 30 -10.51 -3.73 -2.14
C LEU A 30 -10.33 -2.32 -1.54
N TRP A 31 -10.95 -1.30 -2.13
CA TRP A 31 -10.83 0.11 -1.72
C TRP A 31 -11.31 0.41 -0.29
N VAL A 32 -12.14 -0.46 0.29
CA VAL A 32 -12.59 -0.35 1.69
C VAL A 32 -11.45 -0.61 2.69
N HIS A 33 -10.35 -1.23 2.26
CA HIS A 33 -9.20 -1.46 3.12
C HIS A 33 -8.44 -0.16 3.36
N ARG A 34 -8.28 0.19 4.65
CA ARG A 34 -7.55 1.38 5.11
C ARG A 34 -6.02 1.17 5.05
N ARG A 35 -5.48 1.01 3.84
CA ARG A 35 -4.06 0.71 3.57
C ARG A 35 -3.12 1.79 4.12
N PHE A 36 -3.52 3.07 4.07
CA PHE A 36 -2.69 4.22 4.44
C PHE A 36 -2.96 4.75 5.85
N LYS A 37 -3.37 3.89 6.78
CA LYS A 37 -3.73 4.29 8.15
C LYS A 37 -2.50 4.68 8.99
N THR A 38 -1.36 4.04 8.72
CA THR A 38 -0.07 4.36 9.33
C THR A 38 0.51 5.55 8.57
N ARG A 39 0.92 6.59 9.31
CA ARG A 39 1.50 7.81 8.75
C ARG A 39 2.88 8.08 9.37
N PRO A 40 3.77 8.82 8.68
CA PRO A 40 4.98 9.35 9.27
C PRO A 40 4.69 10.19 10.53
N PRO A 41 5.65 10.31 11.46
CA PRO A 41 5.51 11.17 12.64
C PRO A 41 5.17 12.62 12.24
N GLY A 42 4.16 13.20 12.88
CA GLY A 42 3.71 14.58 12.64
C GLY A 42 2.63 14.74 11.57
N GLU A 43 2.31 13.70 10.78
CA GLU A 43 1.24 13.78 9.80
C GLU A 43 -0.15 13.49 10.38
N LEU A 44 -1.16 14.16 9.84
CA LEU A 44 -2.55 13.94 10.20
C LEU A 44 -3.07 12.58 9.69
N PRO A 45 -3.96 11.90 10.43
CA PRO A 45 -4.61 10.68 9.95
C PRO A 45 -5.46 10.95 8.70
N LEU A 46 -5.34 10.08 7.68
CA LEU A 46 -6.18 10.17 6.47
C LEU A 46 -7.61 9.68 6.68
N TYR A 47 -7.83 8.83 7.68
CA TYR A 47 -9.14 8.24 7.97
C TYR A 47 -9.66 8.80 9.29
N GLY A 48 -10.90 9.28 9.28
CA GLY A 48 -11.58 9.73 10.49
C GLY A 48 -11.65 8.62 11.56
N ARG A 49 -11.77 9.03 12.82
CA ARG A 49 -12.11 8.10 13.90
C ARG A 49 -13.52 7.58 13.67
N ARG A 50 -13.71 6.27 13.78
CA ARG A 50 -15.04 5.66 13.86
C ARG A 50 -15.69 6.18 15.16
N ARG A 51 -16.90 6.72 15.04
CA ARG A 51 -17.78 6.98 16.19
C ARG A 51 -18.32 5.67 16.74
#